data_AF-A0A564YWA8-F1
#
_entry.id   AF-A0A564YWA8-F1
#
_cell.length_a   1.000
_cell.length_b   1.000
_cell.length_c   1.000
_cell.angle_alpha   90.00
_cell.angle_beta   90.00
_cell.angle_gamma   90.00
#
_symmetry.space_group_name_H-M   'P 1'
#
loop_
_entity.id
_entity.type
_entity.pdbx_description
1 polymer ?
#
loop_
_entity_poly.entity_id
_entity_poly.type
_entity_poly.pdbx_seq_one_letter_code
_entity_poly.pdbx_strand_id
1 'polypeptide(L)'
;MLAYRVLVVALREVYGNSSSDPELWPGFRTVFQNIWADHADIISIQYSGTPALKTDFTRTGKRTIKGMFKDAYNSAVRYYLNNFVDGFRQDAFNLFLGHYRVFSEVDGRPILPLPIFRPKSDSQAIRKSFLPIFLAFSTAMSVLCLFFPSIAWFDRFLYAGLWGLASVFSTATIMTYNEEFVDKPIFPME
;
A
#
# COMPACT_ATOMS: atom_id res chain seq x y z
N MET A 1 -23.91 4.24 8.82
CA MET A 1 -25.38 4.03 8.87
C MET A 1 -25.92 3.97 10.29
N LEU A 2 -25.37 3.12 11.18
CA LEU A 2 -25.81 3.06 12.58
C LEU A 2 -25.67 4.41 13.30
N ALA A 3 -24.48 5.02 13.26
CA ALA A 3 -24.22 6.33 13.87
C ALA A 3 -25.16 7.43 13.37
N TYR A 4 -25.53 7.42 12.09
CA TYR A 4 -26.49 8.37 11.53
C TYR A 4 -27.89 8.17 12.13
N ARG A 5 -28.37 6.91 12.22
CA ARG A 5 -29.68 6.60 12.79
C ARG A 5 -29.76 6.97 14.27
N VAL A 6 -28.72 6.63 15.04
CA VAL A 6 -28.64 6.97 16.47
C VAL A 6 -28.62 8.49 16.66
N LEU A 7 -27.83 9.21 15.86
CA LEU A 7 -27.78 10.67 15.92
C LEU A 7 -29.13 11.32 15.61
N VAL A 8 -29.86 10.83 14.59
CA VAL A 8 -31.20 11.35 14.25
C VAL A 8 -32.18 11.11 15.40
N VAL A 9 -32.16 9.93 16.03
CA VAL A 9 -33.01 9.63 17.20
C VAL A 9 -32.67 10.56 18.36
N ALA A 10 -31.39 10.70 18.71
CA ALA A 10 -30.93 11.57 19.79
C ALA A 10 -31.31 13.04 19.55
N LEU A 11 -31.20 13.54 18.31
CA LEU A 11 -31.59 14.90 17.97
C LEU A 11 -33.11 15.11 18.07
N ARG A 12 -33.92 14.11 17.70
CA ARG A 12 -35.39 14.16 17.83
C ARG A 12 -35.84 14.16 19.29
N GLU A 13 -35.15 13.41 20.15
CA GLU A 13 -35.40 13.44 21.61
C GLU A 13 -35.14 14.83 22.21
N VAL A 14 -34.10 15.53 21.75
CA VAL A 14 -33.72 16.85 22.27
C VAL A 14 -34.57 17.99 21.72
N TYR A 15 -34.90 17.98 20.41
CA TYR A 15 -35.57 19.10 19.73
C TYR A 15 -37.08 18.93 19.50
N GLY A 16 -37.65 17.77 19.82
CA GLY A 16 -39.07 17.48 19.63
C GLY A 16 -39.47 17.19 18.18
N ASN A 17 -40.58 16.47 18.00
CA ASN A 17 -40.97 15.87 16.72
C ASN A 17 -41.52 16.83 15.63
N SER A 18 -41.82 18.09 15.94
CA SER A 18 -42.80 18.84 15.12
C SER A 18 -42.25 19.98 14.23
N SER A 19 -41.00 20.44 14.40
CA SER A 19 -40.51 21.62 13.63
C SER A 19 -39.03 21.58 13.21
N SER A 20 -38.26 20.58 13.67
CA SER A 20 -36.81 20.51 13.44
C SER A 20 -36.36 19.06 13.21
N ASP A 21 -37.02 18.36 12.28
CA ASP A 21 -36.53 17.05 11.86
C ASP A 21 -35.13 17.22 11.24
N PRO A 22 -34.07 16.60 11.78
CA PRO A 22 -32.71 16.76 11.28
C PRO A 22 -32.55 16.36 9.82
N GLU A 23 -33.44 15.50 9.32
CA GLU A 23 -33.48 15.10 7.91
C GLU A 23 -33.96 16.23 6.98
N LEU A 24 -34.71 17.21 7.50
CA LEU A 24 -35.18 18.38 6.76
C LEU A 24 -34.12 19.49 6.68
N TRP A 25 -33.07 19.42 7.49
CA TRP A 25 -31.98 20.40 7.44
C TRP A 25 -31.20 20.28 6.12
N PRO A 26 -31.17 21.33 5.29
CA PRO A 26 -30.49 21.28 4.00
C PRO A 26 -29.01 20.92 4.18
N GLY A 27 -28.58 19.81 3.56
CA GLY A 27 -27.18 19.40 3.57
C GLY A 27 -26.69 18.68 4.84
N PHE A 28 -27.53 18.46 5.87
CA PHE A 28 -27.12 17.75 7.09
C PHE A 28 -26.49 16.38 6.80
N ARG A 29 -27.14 15.59 5.94
CA ARG A 29 -26.64 14.28 5.51
C ARG A 29 -25.27 14.38 4.82
N THR A 30 -25.09 15.37 3.95
CA THR A 30 -23.84 15.57 3.21
C THR A 30 -22.70 15.94 4.14
N VAL A 31 -22.96 16.84 5.11
CA VAL A 31 -21.96 17.20 6.13
C VAL A 31 -21.59 15.98 6.97
N PHE A 32 -22.58 15.21 7.43
CA PHE A 32 -22.32 13.98 8.19
C PHE A 32 -21.48 12.97 7.38
N GLN A 33 -21.80 12.76 6.11
CA GLN A 33 -21.04 11.89 5.21
C GLN A 33 -19.61 12.36 5.00
N ASN A 34 -19.39 13.66 4.84
CA ASN A 34 -18.05 14.24 4.69
C ASN A 34 -17.22 14.06 5.97
N ILE A 35 -17.78 14.36 7.14
CA ILE A 35 -17.08 14.15 8.43
C ILE A 35 -16.66 12.69 8.59
N TRP A 36 -17.54 11.75 8.28
CA TRP A 36 -17.22 10.32 8.34
C TRP A 36 -16.16 9.90 7.32
N ALA A 37 -16.18 10.46 6.13
CA ALA A 37 -15.17 10.19 5.11
C ALA A 37 -13.79 10.77 5.49
N ASP A 38 -13.76 11.96 6.08
CA ASP A 38 -12.53 12.61 6.56
C ASP A 38 -11.94 11.85 7.75
N HIS A 39 -12.79 11.40 8.68
CA HIS A 39 -12.37 10.54 9.79
C HIS A 39 -11.75 9.23 9.29
N ALA A 40 -12.36 8.58 8.30
CA ALA A 40 -11.80 7.39 7.68
C ALA A 40 -10.46 7.67 6.98
N ASP A 41 -10.32 8.81 6.32
CA ASP A 41 -9.06 9.24 5.70
C ASP A 41 -7.94 9.38 6.74
N ILE A 42 -8.21 10.03 7.88
CA ILE A 42 -7.24 10.23 8.96
C ILE A 42 -6.79 8.90 9.55
N ILE A 43 -7.73 8.01 9.89
CA ILE A 43 -7.38 6.68 10.43
C ILE A 43 -6.53 5.91 9.41
N SER A 44 -6.89 5.98 8.12
CA SER A 44 -6.16 5.28 7.07
C SER A 44 -4.71 5.75 6.93
N ILE A 45 -4.48 7.06 7.06
CA ILE A 45 -3.14 7.64 7.03
C ILE A 45 -2.29 7.10 8.20
N GLN A 46 -2.87 6.91 9.38
CA GLN A 46 -2.12 6.46 10.55
C GLN A 46 -1.52 5.07 10.38
N TYR A 47 -2.27 4.10 9.84
CA TYR A 47 -1.78 2.72 9.71
C TYR A 47 -1.21 2.37 8.33
N SER A 48 -1.49 3.17 7.30
CA SER A 48 -1.09 2.83 5.92
C SER A 48 -0.45 3.98 5.14
N GLY A 49 -0.24 5.13 5.79
CA GLY A 49 0.39 6.31 5.21
C GLY A 49 -0.38 6.96 4.05
N THR A 50 -1.61 6.52 3.78
CA THR A 50 -2.44 6.99 2.65
C THR A 50 -3.90 7.17 3.07
N PRO A 51 -4.64 8.08 2.44
CA PRO A 51 -6.08 8.24 2.69
C PRO A 51 -6.87 6.96 2.39
N ALA A 52 -8.10 6.89 2.91
CA ALA A 52 -8.96 5.73 2.73
C ALA A 52 -9.39 5.59 1.26
N LEU A 53 -9.51 4.34 0.83
CA LEU A 53 -10.02 4.00 -0.50
C LEU A 53 -11.54 4.10 -0.52
N LYS A 54 -12.13 4.35 -1.70
CA LYS A 54 -13.58 4.40 -1.93
C LYS A 54 -14.31 5.43 -1.06
N THR A 55 -13.62 6.46 -0.61
CA THR A 55 -14.23 7.51 0.22
C THR A 55 -15.22 8.38 -0.55
N ASP A 56 -15.19 8.34 -1.88
CA ASP A 56 -16.20 8.94 -2.75
C ASP A 56 -17.58 8.30 -2.57
N PHE A 57 -17.63 6.98 -2.29
CA PHE A 57 -18.88 6.28 -2.01
C PHE A 57 -19.51 6.75 -0.69
N THR A 58 -18.70 7.01 0.34
CA THR A 58 -19.19 7.58 1.60
C THR A 58 -19.71 9.01 1.41
N ARG A 59 -18.99 9.83 0.64
CA ARG A 59 -19.33 11.25 0.41
C ARG A 59 -20.54 11.47 -0.50
N THR A 60 -20.67 10.66 -1.55
CA THR A 60 -21.68 10.90 -2.62
C THR A 60 -22.72 9.78 -2.76
N GLY A 61 -22.49 8.63 -2.11
CA GLY A 61 -23.33 7.44 -2.27
C GLY A 61 -23.15 6.71 -3.60
N LYS A 62 -22.28 7.19 -4.50
CA LYS A 62 -22.02 6.61 -5.82
C LYS A 62 -20.53 6.51 -6.08
N ARG A 63 -20.15 5.61 -6.99
CA ARG A 63 -18.76 5.48 -7.44
C ARG A 63 -18.46 6.52 -8.52
N THR A 64 -17.35 7.23 -8.38
CA THR A 64 -16.92 8.27 -9.33
C THR A 64 -15.65 7.84 -10.07
N ILE A 65 -15.49 8.24 -11.34
CA ILE A 65 -14.28 7.96 -12.13
C ILE A 65 -13.04 8.60 -11.48
N LYS A 66 -13.19 9.84 -10.99
CA LYS A 66 -12.14 10.53 -10.23
C LYS A 66 -11.74 9.75 -8.97
N GLY A 67 -12.72 9.18 -8.26
CA GLY A 67 -12.49 8.31 -7.11
C GLY A 67 -11.75 7.02 -7.49
N MET A 68 -12.03 6.43 -8.65
CA MET A 68 -11.28 5.27 -9.15
C MET A 68 -9.80 5.57 -9.38
N PHE A 69 -9.48 6.69 -10.04
CA PHE A 69 -8.10 7.10 -10.23
C PHE A 69 -7.39 7.42 -8.91
N LYS A 70 -8.07 8.13 -7.99
CA LYS A 70 -7.53 8.41 -6.65
C LYS A 70 -7.23 7.12 -5.89
N ASP A 71 -8.11 6.13 -5.98
CA ASP A 71 -7.92 4.83 -5.34
C ASP A 71 -6.76 4.04 -5.94
N ALA A 72 -6.60 4.07 -7.27
CA ALA A 72 -5.46 3.44 -7.93
C ALA A 72 -4.13 4.06 -7.47
N TYR A 73 -4.06 5.39 -7.41
CA TYR A 73 -2.91 6.11 -6.89
C TYR A 73 -2.63 5.77 -5.42
N ASN A 74 -3.63 5.89 -4.55
CA ASN A 74 -3.49 5.56 -3.13
C ASN A 74 -3.05 4.10 -2.92
N SER A 75 -3.57 3.17 -3.72
CA SER A 75 -3.17 1.76 -3.64
C SER A 75 -1.71 1.55 -4.05
N ALA A 76 -1.24 2.24 -5.09
CA ALA A 76 0.16 2.20 -5.50
C ALA A 76 1.09 2.79 -4.44
N VAL A 77 0.73 3.94 -3.87
CA VAL A 77 1.51 4.56 -2.78
C VAL A 77 1.52 3.67 -1.54
N ARG A 78 0.37 3.11 -1.15
CA ARG A 78 0.28 2.18 -0.02
C ARG A 78 1.14 0.94 -0.24
N TYR A 79 1.11 0.37 -1.45
CA TYR A 79 1.97 -0.75 -1.81
C TYR A 79 3.45 -0.38 -1.64
N TYR A 80 3.86 0.79 -2.12
CA TYR A 80 5.24 1.25 -1.97
C TYR A 80 5.63 1.44 -0.50
N LEU A 81 4.81 2.17 0.27
CA LEU A 81 5.10 2.44 1.68
C LEU A 81 5.22 1.15 2.49
N ASN A 82 4.27 0.22 2.31
CA ASN A 82 4.24 -1.03 3.05
C ASN A 82 5.41 -1.96 2.68
N ASN A 83 5.90 -1.92 1.44
CA ASN A 83 6.96 -2.85 0.99
C ASN A 83 8.37 -2.26 1.08
N PHE A 84 8.56 -0.95 1.04
CA PHE A 84 9.91 -0.35 0.91
C PHE A 84 10.28 0.65 2.00
N VAL A 85 9.34 1.04 2.86
CA VAL A 85 9.56 2.06 3.90
C VAL A 85 9.16 1.56 5.29
N ASP A 86 8.35 0.50 5.36
CA ASP A 86 7.74 0.06 6.61
C ASP A 86 8.72 -0.62 7.57
N GLY A 87 9.75 -1.31 7.06
CA GLY A 87 10.74 -2.00 7.88
C GLY A 87 11.42 -1.06 8.88
N PHE A 88 11.93 0.07 8.39
CA PHE A 88 12.52 1.10 9.26
C PHE A 88 11.53 1.67 10.30
N ARG A 89 10.25 1.83 9.94
CA ARG A 89 9.23 2.35 10.86
C ARG A 89 8.94 1.36 11.99
N GLN A 90 8.81 0.08 11.67
CA GLN A 90 8.62 -0.98 12.66
C GLN A 90 9.81 -1.06 13.61
N ASP A 91 11.03 -0.95 13.09
CA ASP A 91 12.24 -0.92 13.90
C ASP A 91 12.27 0.27 14.87
N ALA A 92 11.85 1.45 14.42
CA ALA A 92 11.75 2.63 15.27
C ALA A 92 10.72 2.45 16.39
N PHE A 93 9.57 1.83 16.10
CA PHE A 93 8.57 1.52 17.13
C PHE A 93 9.09 0.50 18.16
N ASN A 94 9.75 -0.57 17.70
CA ASN A 94 10.33 -1.57 18.59
C ASN A 94 11.38 -0.98 19.52
N LEU A 95 12.20 -0.05 19.02
CA LEU A 95 13.18 0.67 19.82
C LEU A 95 12.51 1.61 20.83
N PHE A 96 11.51 2.39 20.39
CA PHE A 96 10.82 3.36 21.25
C PHE A 96 10.00 2.70 22.37
N LEU A 97 9.33 1.59 22.06
CA LEU A 97 8.54 0.83 23.03
C LEU A 97 9.40 -0.08 23.92
N GLY A 98 10.71 -0.18 23.67
CA GLY A 98 11.63 -0.97 24.46
C GLY A 98 11.59 -2.48 24.20
N HIS A 99 10.94 -2.91 23.12
CA HIS A 99 10.95 -4.31 22.66
C HIS A 99 12.36 -4.76 22.23
N TYR A 100 13.18 -3.83 21.73
CA TYR A 100 14.59 -4.09 21.45
C TYR A 100 15.50 -3.21 22.32
N ARG A 101 16.45 -3.85 23.00
CA ARG A 101 17.44 -3.18 23.84
C ARG A 101 18.80 -3.16 23.15
N VAL A 102 19.34 -1.96 22.96
CA VAL A 102 20.64 -1.77 22.31
C VAL A 102 21.80 -2.11 23.25
N PHE A 103 21.61 -1.99 24.56
CA PHE A 103 22.65 -2.21 25.58
C PHE A 103 22.28 -3.35 26.52
N SER A 104 23.28 -4.16 26.89
CA SER A 104 23.15 -5.19 27.92
C SER A 104 22.92 -4.53 29.29
N GLU A 105 21.92 -5.01 30.04
CA GLU A 105 21.65 -4.56 31.41
C GLU A 105 22.81 -4.86 32.37
N VAL A 106 23.59 -5.91 32.10
CA VAL A 106 24.64 -6.40 33.00
C VAL A 106 25.93 -5.62 32.82
N ASP A 107 26.32 -5.36 31.57
CA ASP A 107 27.66 -4.82 31.26
C ASP A 107 27.64 -3.40 30.68
N GLY A 108 26.46 -2.83 30.38
CA GLY A 108 26.31 -1.53 29.72
C GLY A 108 26.88 -1.48 28.29
N ARG A 109 27.30 -2.62 27.74
CA ARG A 109 27.89 -2.74 26.41
C ARG A 109 26.80 -2.90 25.34
N PRO A 110 27.02 -2.39 24.11
CA PRO A 110 26.08 -2.58 23.02
C PRO A 110 25.97 -4.06 22.64
N ILE A 111 24.75 -4.54 22.40
CA ILE A 111 24.49 -5.90 21.93
C ILE A 111 24.91 -5.97 20.46
N LEU A 112 25.97 -6.71 20.19
CA LEU A 112 26.55 -6.91 18.85
C LEU A 112 26.29 -8.33 18.35
N PRO A 113 26.14 -8.53 17.02
CA PRO A 113 26.22 -7.50 15.98
C PRO A 113 24.94 -6.67 15.89
N LEU A 114 25.10 -5.35 15.71
CA LEU A 114 23.98 -4.47 15.41
C LEU A 114 23.37 -4.91 14.08
N PRO A 115 22.03 -4.95 13.96
CA PRO A 115 21.40 -5.54 12.78
C PRO A 115 21.71 -4.80 11.45
N ILE A 116 22.11 -3.52 11.54
CA ILE A 116 22.61 -2.69 10.41
C ILE A 116 23.84 -3.33 9.72
N PHE A 117 24.63 -4.12 10.45
CA PHE A 117 25.83 -4.77 9.93
C PHE A 117 25.58 -6.19 9.38
N ARG A 118 24.32 -6.62 9.19
CA ARG A 118 24.04 -7.94 8.59
C ARG A 118 24.65 -8.01 7.18
N PRO A 119 25.67 -8.85 6.94
CA PRO A 119 26.30 -8.94 5.62
C PRO A 119 25.28 -9.49 4.63
N LYS A 120 25.00 -8.73 3.57
CA LYS A 120 24.17 -9.22 2.46
C LYS A 120 24.99 -10.24 1.68
N SER A 121 24.37 -11.37 1.33
CA SER A 121 24.99 -12.32 0.41
C SER A 121 25.14 -11.67 -0.97
N ASP A 122 26.29 -11.84 -1.62
CA ASP A 122 26.55 -11.29 -2.97
C ASP A 122 25.45 -11.68 -3.98
N SER A 123 24.95 -12.91 -3.88
CA SER A 123 23.84 -13.41 -4.69
C SER A 123 22.51 -12.68 -4.46
N GLN A 124 22.27 -12.15 -3.26
CA GLN A 124 21.10 -11.31 -2.97
C GLN A 124 21.25 -9.91 -3.60
N ALA A 125 22.45 -9.32 -3.53
CA ALA A 125 22.71 -8.02 -4.13
C ALA A 125 22.50 -8.05 -5.65
N ILE A 126 23.02 -9.08 -6.31
CA ILE A 126 22.85 -9.28 -7.75
C ILE A 126 21.37 -9.44 -8.11
N ARG A 127 20.62 -10.28 -7.38
CA ARG A 127 19.18 -10.49 -7.65
C ARG A 127 18.37 -9.22 -7.51
N LYS A 128 18.61 -8.43 -6.45
CA LYS A 128 17.89 -7.16 -6.21
C LYS A 128 18.12 -6.13 -7.31
N SER A 129 19.33 -6.05 -7.86
CA SER A 129 19.67 -5.10 -8.92
C SER A 129 19.27 -5.60 -10.31
N PHE A 130 19.55 -6.87 -10.63
CA PHE A 130 19.40 -7.40 -11.98
C PHE A 130 17.96 -7.78 -12.34
N LEU A 131 17.24 -8.48 -11.45
CA LEU A 131 15.94 -9.06 -11.78
C LEU A 131 14.87 -8.01 -12.15
N PRO A 132 14.74 -6.86 -11.46
CA PRO A 132 13.76 -5.84 -11.84
C PRO A 132 14.09 -5.19 -13.19
N ILE A 133 15.38 -4.96 -13.48
CA ILE A 133 15.85 -4.39 -14.74
C ILE A 133 15.57 -5.37 -15.88
N PHE A 134 15.88 -6.65 -15.68
CA PHE A 134 15.64 -7.70 -16.65
C PHE A 134 14.13 -7.91 -16.92
N LEU A 135 13.29 -7.84 -15.89
CA LEU A 135 11.83 -7.89 -16.03
C LEU A 135 11.30 -6.72 -16.87
N ALA A 136 11.75 -5.50 -16.57
CA ALA A 136 11.34 -4.31 -17.31
C ALA A 136 11.78 -4.38 -18.78
N PHE A 137 13.02 -4.81 -19.02
CA PHE A 137 13.56 -4.99 -20.35
C PHE A 137 12.83 -6.06 -21.16
N SER A 138 12.63 -7.25 -20.60
CA SER A 138 11.94 -8.36 -21.28
C SER A 138 10.48 -8.03 -21.58
N THR A 139 9.78 -7.36 -20.65
CA THR A 139 8.40 -6.92 -20.86
C THR A 139 8.32 -5.85 -21.96
N ALA A 140 9.23 -4.87 -21.95
CA ALA A 140 9.29 -3.86 -23.01
C ALA A 140 9.57 -4.51 -24.38
N MET A 141 10.51 -5.46 -24.45
CA MET A 141 10.83 -6.17 -25.68
C MET A 141 9.66 -7.01 -26.18
N SER A 142 8.95 -7.73 -25.30
CA SER A 142 7.76 -8.49 -25.66
C SER A 142 6.67 -7.61 -26.28
N VAL A 143 6.43 -6.44 -25.69
CA VAL A 143 5.45 -5.47 -26.18
C VAL A 143 5.90 -4.85 -27.52
N LEU A 144 7.16 -4.45 -27.63
CA LEU A 144 7.70 -3.86 -28.86
C LEU A 144 7.61 -4.82 -30.05
N CYS A 145 7.86 -6.12 -29.85
CA CYS A 145 7.70 -7.13 -30.89
C CYS A 145 6.29 -7.20 -31.49
N LEU A 146 5.26 -6.77 -30.75
CA LEU A 146 3.88 -6.69 -31.26
C LEU A 146 3.63 -5.45 -32.13
N PHE A 147 4.42 -4.39 -31.95
CA PHE A 147 4.25 -3.11 -32.65
C PHE A 147 5.05 -3.00 -33.96
N PHE A 148 5.98 -3.91 -34.25
CA PHE A 148 6.76 -3.90 -35.50
C PHE A 148 6.10 -4.79 -36.56
N PRO A 149 5.31 -4.25 -37.51
CA PRO A 149 4.65 -5.05 -38.54
C PRO A 149 5.59 -5.57 -39.65
N SER A 150 6.88 -5.23 -39.61
CA SER A 150 7.85 -5.46 -40.69
C SER A 150 8.31 -6.92 -40.84
N ILE A 151 7.86 -7.82 -39.97
CA ILE A 151 8.30 -9.22 -39.91
C ILE A 151 7.08 -10.15 -40.14
N ALA A 152 7.29 -11.38 -40.61
CA ALA A 152 6.22 -12.36 -40.75
C ALA A 152 5.45 -12.54 -39.42
N TRP A 153 4.15 -12.86 -39.52
CA TRP A 153 3.29 -12.94 -38.34
C TRP A 153 3.78 -14.00 -37.34
N PHE A 154 4.24 -15.15 -37.82
CA PHE A 154 4.76 -16.24 -36.99
C PHE A 154 6.00 -15.84 -36.19
N ASP A 155 6.99 -15.21 -36.84
CA ASP A 155 8.22 -14.75 -36.18
C ASP A 155 7.92 -13.69 -35.12
N ARG A 156 6.96 -12.79 -35.37
CA ARG A 156 6.50 -11.81 -34.36
C ARG A 156 5.93 -12.50 -33.13
N PHE A 157 5.09 -13.51 -33.30
CA PHE A 157 4.55 -14.29 -32.18
C PHE A 157 5.64 -15.04 -31.42
N LEU A 158 6.61 -15.63 -32.12
CA LEU A 158 7.72 -16.34 -31.49
C LEU A 158 8.60 -15.39 -30.66
N TYR A 159 8.97 -14.23 -31.18
CA TYR A 159 9.77 -13.26 -30.42
C TYR A 159 9.00 -12.66 -29.25
N ALA A 160 7.73 -12.30 -29.45
CA ALA A 160 6.87 -11.79 -28.38
C ALA A 160 6.68 -12.86 -27.28
N GLY A 161 6.50 -14.12 -27.67
CA GLY A 161 6.39 -15.27 -26.77
C GLY A 161 7.69 -15.56 -26.02
N LEU A 162 8.85 -15.52 -26.69
CA LEU A 162 10.17 -15.70 -26.07
C LEU A 162 10.40 -14.67 -24.95
N TRP A 163 10.23 -13.38 -25.27
CA TRP A 163 10.40 -12.32 -24.30
C TRP A 163 9.31 -12.32 -23.23
N GLY A 164 8.09 -12.74 -23.59
CA GLY A 164 6.98 -12.94 -22.65
C GLY A 164 7.27 -14.04 -21.63
N LEU A 165 7.79 -15.19 -22.08
CA LEU A 165 8.20 -16.29 -21.19
C LEU A 165 9.37 -15.87 -20.28
N ALA A 166 10.33 -15.10 -20.82
CA ALA A 166 11.42 -14.54 -20.02
C ALA A 166 10.90 -13.56 -18.93
N SER A 167 9.91 -12.73 -19.25
CA SER A 167 9.22 -11.84 -18.30
C SER A 167 8.46 -12.62 -17.22
N VAL A 168 7.73 -13.68 -17.60
CA VAL A 168 7.02 -14.57 -16.65
C VAL A 168 8.01 -15.28 -15.72
N PHE A 169 9.10 -15.82 -16.26
CA PHE A 169 10.15 -16.46 -15.45
C PHE A 169 10.80 -15.47 -14.47
N SER A 170 11.11 -14.25 -14.93
CA SER A 170 11.65 -13.19 -14.07
C SER A 170 10.66 -12.79 -12.98
N THR A 171 9.36 -12.73 -13.29
CA THR A 171 8.32 -12.44 -12.31
C THR A 171 8.18 -13.57 -11.29
N ALA A 172 8.16 -14.82 -11.74
CA ALA A 172 8.08 -15.99 -10.88
C ALA A 172 9.28 -16.05 -9.91
N THR A 173 10.49 -15.78 -10.39
CA THR A 173 11.69 -15.74 -9.53
C THR A 173 11.64 -14.60 -8.52
N ILE A 174 11.17 -13.40 -8.90
CA ILE A 174 10.94 -12.30 -7.95
C ILE A 174 9.90 -12.70 -6.90
N MET A 175 8.82 -13.39 -7.29
CA MET A 175 7.80 -13.86 -6.34
C MET A 175 8.31 -14.94 -5.39
N THR A 176 9.17 -15.86 -5.86
CA THR A 176 9.77 -16.88 -4.98
C THR A 176 10.74 -16.29 -3.96
N TYR A 177 11.38 -15.17 -4.29
CA TYR A 177 12.32 -14.46 -3.41
C TYR A 177 11.77 -13.08 -2.99
N ASN A 178 10.46 -12.92 -2.93
CA ASN A 178 9.75 -11.66 -2.65
C ASN A 178 10.29 -10.95 -1.40
N GLU A 179 10.54 -11.73 -0.35
CA GLU A 179 11.06 -11.30 0.94
C GLU A 179 12.40 -10.55 0.84
N GLU A 180 13.18 -10.77 -0.22
CA GLU A 180 14.43 -10.05 -0.44
C GLU A 180 14.21 -8.66 -1.05
N PHE A 181 13.11 -8.43 -1.76
CA PHE A 181 12.82 -7.15 -2.39
C PHE A 181 12.08 -6.19 -1.47
N VAL A 182 11.57 -6.69 -0.34
CA VAL A 182 10.85 -5.93 0.68
C VAL A 182 11.82 -5.42 1.74
N ASP A 183 11.58 -4.20 2.21
CA ASP A 183 12.21 -3.62 3.39
C ASP A 183 11.62 -4.25 4.65
N LYS A 184 12.32 -5.24 5.19
CA LYS A 184 11.92 -5.94 6.40
C LYS A 184 12.47 -5.26 7.65
N PRO A 185 11.73 -5.29 8.77
CA PRO A 185 12.28 -4.91 10.06
C PRO A 185 13.55 -5.71 10.33
N ILE A 186 14.58 -5.01 10.78
CA ILE A 186 15.89 -5.60 11.04
C ILE A 186 15.94 -6.18 12.47
N PHE A 187 15.17 -5.60 13.41
CA PHE A 187 15.00 -6.15 14.75
C PHE A 187 14.00 -7.32 14.73
N PRO A 188 14.28 -8.41 15.48
CA PRO A 188 13.33 -9.51 15.60
C PRO A 188 12.04 -9.00 16.27
N MET A 189 10.90 -9.32 15.64
CA MET A 189 9.59 -9.20 16.27
C MET A 189 9.44 -10.47 17.13
N GLU A 190 9.52 -10.34 18.46
CA GLU A 190 9.20 -11.45 19.38
C GLU A 190 7.72 -11.83 19.30
#